data_AF-A0A0S8G7V7-F1
#
_entry.id   AF-A0A0S8G7V7-F1
#
_cell.length_a   1.000
_cell.length_b   1.000
_cell.length_c   1.000
_cell.angle_alpha   90.00
_cell.angle_beta   90.00
_cell.angle_gamma   90.00
#
_symmetry.space_group_name_H-M   'P 1'
#
loop_
_entity.id
_entity.type
_entity.pdbx_description
1 polymer ?
#
loop_
_entity_poly.entity_id
_entity_poly.type
_entity_poly.pdbx_seq_one_letter_code
_entity_poly.pdbx_strand_id
1 'polypeptide(L)'
;MILFLSFLIEILVLTGLPPAQDAAFAGPLLSADPLTMAHTPTSDQSDNCRMWGLISDSVPDSIIINHLINDTNSLKNLSQENHVDGWGIAYYQEYGDSVVFARGMERAYTDSTYDSLVVSMEENKPQIALAHVRLCSSGCCEHGMETIDDPHPFIRHKNGRDWSFEHNGLVSVERLKEVIGEEYLLNNPPDCSGVCPPPENQNCDSEYLFLLLLKHIEENNWNTLDGIVEAIDTLIAAGETGYMNFVMSDGENLWAFRKGGPIHTLYYQYNPEEHWTVAVSHYTGAAQEEWVWVWNGQLLVLHSNQEPEIIMIGGAEVILDDADPGFVTISGKWLHGYHPNACYGHARYNGPGTGRERAGWRMDGIVPPGVYEVWVWKFEHDYMHLMATDARFKVVHRDGISEWILVDQSQPGHEWIYLGTYAFDDSHIQGVLLTDNPGGHVIADAIKVVYVE
;
A
#
# COMPACT_ATOMS: atom_id res chain seq x y z
N MET A 1 -10.25 50.22 -10.11
CA MET A 1 -9.08 50.59 -10.92
C MET A 1 -8.00 51.11 -9.96
N ILE A 2 -6.95 50.31 -9.78
CA ILE A 2 -5.71 50.59 -9.02
C ILE A 2 -5.90 50.85 -7.52
N LEU A 3 -5.59 49.84 -6.70
CA LEU A 3 -4.92 49.91 -5.38
C LEU A 3 -5.11 48.56 -4.67
N PHE A 4 -4.08 47.70 -4.71
CA PHE A 4 -3.70 46.66 -3.74
C PHE A 4 -2.72 45.69 -4.42
N LEU A 5 -1.51 46.18 -4.69
CA LEU A 5 -0.37 45.37 -5.15
C LEU A 5 0.91 46.18 -5.01
N SER A 6 1.41 46.32 -3.77
CA SER A 6 2.81 46.66 -3.48
C SER A 6 3.04 46.69 -1.96
N PHE A 7 2.97 45.53 -1.30
CA PHE A 7 3.56 45.33 0.03
C PHE A 7 4.00 43.87 0.13
N LEU A 8 4.99 43.50 -0.69
CA LEU A 8 5.66 42.19 -0.64
C LEU A 8 7.08 42.27 -1.22
N ILE A 9 7.77 43.38 -0.94
CA ILE A 9 9.21 43.53 -1.19
C ILE A 9 9.77 44.32 0.00
N GLU A 10 9.84 43.71 1.19
CA GLU A 10 10.72 44.17 2.28
C GLU A 10 10.82 43.19 3.46
N ILE A 11 11.00 41.89 3.22
CA ILE A 11 11.73 41.00 4.15
C ILE A 11 12.55 40.03 3.31
N LEU A 12 13.62 40.54 2.71
CA LEU A 12 14.67 39.74 2.07
C LEU A 12 16.04 40.26 2.51
N VAL A 13 16.22 40.50 3.81
CA VAL A 13 17.51 40.80 4.44
C VAL A 13 17.43 40.35 5.90
N LEU A 14 17.66 39.05 6.19
CA LEU A 14 18.18 38.53 7.49
C LEU A 14 18.21 36.99 7.66
N THR A 15 18.03 36.19 6.61
CA THR A 15 18.46 34.78 6.63
C THR A 15 19.35 34.55 5.42
N GLY A 16 20.57 34.07 5.64
CA GLY A 16 21.58 33.85 4.60
C GLY A 16 21.26 32.68 3.66
N LEU A 17 20.03 32.59 3.16
CA LEU A 17 19.64 31.61 2.16
C LEU A 17 20.08 32.09 0.76
N PRO A 18 20.70 31.21 -0.05
CA PRO A 18 21.08 31.54 -1.42
C PRO A 18 19.84 31.86 -2.29
N PRO A 19 20.00 32.64 -3.37
CA PRO A 19 18.88 33.13 -4.18
C PRO A 19 18.12 31.98 -4.86
N ALA A 20 16.83 32.22 -5.12
CA ALA A 20 15.79 31.30 -5.58
C ALA A 20 15.99 30.69 -6.99
N GLN A 21 17.12 30.01 -7.23
CA GLN A 21 17.32 29.13 -8.40
C GLN A 21 17.17 27.64 -8.08
N ASP A 22 17.11 27.27 -6.81
CA ASP A 22 17.09 25.87 -6.35
C ASP A 22 15.75 25.44 -5.72
N ALA A 23 14.66 26.14 -6.01
CA ALA A 23 13.32 25.63 -5.70
C ALA A 23 12.94 24.61 -6.80
N ALA A 24 13.50 23.40 -6.71
CA ALA A 24 13.50 22.40 -7.80
C ALA A 24 12.10 22.08 -8.33
N PHE A 25 11.08 22.11 -7.46
CA PHE A 25 9.69 21.81 -7.81
C PHE A 25 8.76 23.04 -7.81
N ALA A 26 9.26 24.27 -7.58
CA ALA A 26 8.42 25.47 -7.42
C ALA A 26 7.96 26.15 -8.74
N GLY A 27 7.80 25.38 -9.80
CA GLY A 27 7.18 25.85 -11.06
C GLY A 27 5.65 25.67 -11.03
N PRO A 28 4.88 26.38 -11.87
CA PRO A 28 3.49 26.01 -12.08
C PRO A 28 3.44 24.56 -12.57
N LEU A 29 2.67 23.73 -11.89
CA LEU A 29 2.37 22.37 -12.30
C LEU A 29 1.93 22.41 -13.77
N LEU A 30 2.74 21.86 -14.68
CA LEU A 30 2.14 21.28 -15.86
C LEU A 30 1.32 20.12 -15.31
N SER A 31 0.01 20.19 -15.50
CA SER A 31 -0.95 19.22 -14.97
C SER A 31 -0.35 17.83 -15.06
N ALA A 32 -0.41 17.07 -13.95
CA ALA A 32 -0.32 15.63 -14.05
C ALA A 32 -1.19 15.24 -15.24
N ASP A 33 -0.58 14.57 -16.23
CA ASP A 33 -1.36 14.00 -17.32
C ASP A 33 -2.45 13.17 -16.61
N PRO A 34 -3.75 13.36 -16.87
CA PRO A 34 -4.78 12.53 -16.29
C PRO A 34 -4.70 11.16 -16.97
N LEU A 35 -3.61 10.47 -16.71
CA LEU A 35 -3.41 9.08 -17.01
C LEU A 35 -3.75 8.38 -15.72
N THR A 36 -4.86 7.65 -15.78
CA THR A 36 -5.12 6.42 -15.02
C THR A 36 -3.87 5.97 -14.27
N MET A 37 -3.88 5.95 -12.94
CA MET A 37 -2.83 5.32 -12.14
C MET A 37 -2.47 4.01 -12.84
N ALA A 38 -1.29 3.87 -13.43
CA ALA A 38 -0.97 2.74 -14.30
C ALA A 38 -0.84 1.42 -13.52
N HIS A 39 -1.06 1.46 -12.20
CA HIS A 39 -1.48 0.32 -11.40
C HIS A 39 -2.94 -0.08 -11.65
N THR A 40 -3.63 0.45 -12.67
CA THR A 40 -4.84 -0.18 -13.17
C THR A 40 -4.38 -1.53 -13.71
N PRO A 41 -4.77 -2.66 -13.09
CA PRO A 41 -4.49 -3.94 -13.70
C PRO A 41 -5.10 -3.88 -15.10
N THR A 42 -4.30 -4.13 -16.13
CA THR A 42 -4.87 -4.55 -17.41
C THR A 42 -5.85 -5.66 -17.08
N SER A 43 -7.09 -5.52 -17.54
CA SER A 43 -8.30 -6.21 -17.10
C SER A 43 -8.31 -7.74 -17.30
N ASP A 44 -7.28 -8.48 -16.88
CA ASP A 44 -7.17 -9.91 -17.14
C ASP A 44 -6.23 -10.72 -16.21
N GLN A 45 -5.89 -10.25 -14.99
CA GLN A 45 -5.18 -11.10 -14.01
C GLN A 45 -5.73 -10.93 -12.60
N SER A 46 -6.71 -11.77 -12.28
CA SER A 46 -7.56 -11.75 -11.09
C SER A 46 -7.22 -12.89 -10.12
N ASP A 47 -5.96 -12.96 -9.66
CA ASP A 47 -5.47 -14.11 -8.90
C ASP A 47 -5.34 -13.87 -7.38
N ASN A 48 -6.13 -12.95 -6.80
CA ASN A 48 -6.00 -12.54 -5.39
C ASN A 48 -7.33 -12.38 -4.67
N CYS A 49 -7.36 -12.51 -3.35
CA CYS A 49 -8.55 -12.20 -2.55
C CYS A 49 -8.94 -10.71 -2.63
N ARG A 50 -10.13 -10.37 -2.14
CA ARG A 50 -10.54 -8.98 -1.93
C ARG A 50 -11.04 -8.79 -0.49
N MET A 51 -10.56 -7.71 0.12
CA MET A 51 -10.81 -7.30 1.50
C MET A 51 -11.49 -5.93 1.54
N TRP A 52 -12.26 -5.72 2.61
CA TRP A 52 -12.95 -4.48 2.94
C TRP A 52 -13.04 -4.37 4.47
N GLY A 53 -12.61 -3.24 5.03
CA GLY A 53 -12.74 -2.93 6.45
C GLY A 53 -13.31 -1.54 6.66
N LEU A 54 -14.10 -1.35 7.71
CA LEU A 54 -14.75 -0.11 8.11
C LEU A 54 -14.57 0.12 9.61
N ILE A 55 -14.26 1.36 9.99
CA ILE A 55 -14.40 1.88 11.35
C ILE A 55 -15.21 3.18 11.32
N SER A 56 -16.15 3.34 12.25
CA SER A 56 -17.06 4.50 12.28
C SER A 56 -17.60 4.80 13.67
N ASP A 57 -17.92 6.08 13.94
CA ASP A 57 -18.70 6.44 15.13
C ASP A 57 -20.15 5.98 14.97
N SER A 58 -20.66 6.11 13.75
CA SER A 58 -21.94 5.59 13.26
C SER A 58 -21.82 5.39 11.75
N VAL A 59 -22.29 4.26 11.25
CA VAL A 59 -22.24 3.95 9.81
C VAL A 59 -23.24 4.84 9.05
N PRO A 60 -22.83 5.63 8.05
CA PRO A 60 -23.76 6.34 7.16
C PRO A 60 -24.71 5.39 6.45
N ASP A 61 -25.90 5.87 6.11
CA ASP A 61 -26.85 5.07 5.34
C ASP A 61 -26.27 4.66 3.98
N SER A 62 -26.40 3.38 3.67
CA SER A 62 -26.06 2.75 2.39
C SER A 62 -24.58 2.49 2.14
N ILE A 63 -23.64 2.91 3.00
CA ILE A 63 -22.22 2.72 2.68
C ILE A 63 -21.84 1.24 2.65
N ILE A 64 -22.34 0.44 3.59
CA ILE A 64 -22.05 -0.99 3.65
C ILE A 64 -22.72 -1.67 2.46
N ILE A 65 -24.00 -1.39 2.23
CA ILE A 65 -24.75 -1.98 1.11
C ILE A 65 -24.12 -1.60 -0.25
N ASN A 66 -23.67 -0.36 -0.42
CA ASN A 66 -23.06 0.08 -1.67
C ASN A 66 -21.71 -0.61 -1.89
N HIS A 67 -20.81 -0.54 -0.90
CA HIS A 67 -19.48 -1.12 -1.02
C HIS A 67 -19.50 -2.65 -1.14
N LEU A 68 -20.47 -3.31 -0.51
CA LEU A 68 -20.53 -4.78 -0.47
C LEU A 68 -21.46 -5.39 -1.53
N ILE A 69 -22.44 -4.66 -2.04
CA ILE A 69 -23.43 -5.15 -3.04
C ILE A 69 -23.53 -4.26 -4.28
N ASN A 70 -23.89 -2.98 -4.15
CA ASN A 70 -24.43 -2.21 -5.28
C ASN A 70 -23.36 -1.63 -6.23
N ASP A 71 -22.21 -1.23 -5.69
CA ASP A 71 -21.19 -0.53 -6.45
C ASP A 71 -20.60 -1.41 -7.56
N THR A 72 -20.11 -0.80 -8.64
CA THR A 72 -19.58 -1.53 -9.80
C THR A 72 -18.48 -2.52 -9.42
N ASN A 73 -17.60 -2.15 -8.50
CA ASN A 73 -16.54 -3.01 -7.97
C ASN A 73 -16.82 -3.42 -6.52
N SER A 74 -18.10 -3.59 -6.14
CA SER A 74 -18.45 -4.13 -4.83
C SER A 74 -17.86 -5.53 -4.63
N LEU A 75 -17.66 -5.98 -3.38
CA LEU A 75 -17.18 -7.35 -3.14
C LEU A 75 -18.05 -8.40 -3.83
N LYS A 76 -19.37 -8.20 -3.85
CA LYS A 76 -20.31 -9.06 -4.58
C LYS A 76 -20.00 -9.10 -6.07
N ASN A 77 -19.88 -7.95 -6.73
CA ASN A 77 -19.64 -7.89 -8.17
C ASN A 77 -18.24 -8.41 -8.53
N LEU A 78 -17.23 -8.17 -7.68
CA LEU A 78 -15.90 -8.74 -7.84
C LEU A 78 -15.88 -10.27 -7.69
N SER A 79 -16.88 -10.87 -7.03
CA SER A 79 -17.03 -12.33 -6.90
C SER A 79 -17.77 -13.00 -8.07
N GLN A 80 -18.24 -12.23 -9.06
CA GLN A 80 -19.10 -12.73 -10.15
C GLN A 80 -18.36 -13.74 -11.04
N GLU A 81 -17.22 -13.33 -11.58
CA GLU A 81 -16.40 -14.13 -12.50
C GLU A 81 -15.14 -14.69 -11.81
N ASN A 82 -14.59 -13.94 -10.87
CA ASN A 82 -13.37 -14.24 -10.13
C ASN A 82 -13.68 -14.30 -8.62
N HIS A 83 -12.74 -14.75 -7.77
CA HIS A 83 -12.91 -14.82 -6.31
C HIS A 83 -14.14 -15.62 -5.85
N VAL A 84 -14.25 -16.83 -6.37
CA VAL A 84 -15.43 -17.68 -6.21
C VAL A 84 -15.37 -18.61 -5.00
N ASP A 85 -14.28 -18.58 -4.23
CA ASP A 85 -14.00 -19.58 -3.20
C ASP A 85 -14.54 -19.18 -1.81
N GLY A 86 -15.74 -18.59 -1.80
CA GLY A 86 -16.49 -18.21 -0.60
C GLY A 86 -16.31 -16.77 -0.13
N TRP A 87 -17.09 -16.40 0.87
CA TRP A 87 -17.11 -15.08 1.49
C TRP A 87 -17.15 -15.17 3.02
N GLY A 88 -16.72 -14.11 3.70
CA GLY A 88 -16.93 -13.97 5.14
C GLY A 88 -17.07 -12.51 5.57
N ILE A 89 -17.84 -12.32 6.63
CA ILE A 89 -18.16 -11.03 7.24
C ILE A 89 -17.95 -11.17 8.75
N ALA A 90 -17.31 -10.18 9.36
CA ALA A 90 -17.24 -10.02 10.81
C ALA A 90 -17.53 -8.57 11.18
N TYR A 91 -18.24 -8.32 12.26
CA TYR A 91 -18.48 -6.97 12.75
C TYR A 91 -18.61 -6.92 14.27
N TYR A 92 -18.35 -5.74 14.80
CA TYR A 92 -18.49 -5.36 16.20
C TYR A 92 -19.56 -4.28 16.26
N GLN A 93 -20.62 -4.56 17.00
CA GLN A 93 -21.78 -3.68 17.09
C GLN A 93 -21.36 -2.34 17.71
N GLU A 94 -20.76 -2.39 18.90
CA GLU A 94 -20.08 -1.29 19.56
C GLU A 94 -18.60 -1.63 19.79
N TYR A 95 -17.76 -0.60 20.00
CA TYR A 95 -16.35 -0.78 20.33
C TYR A 95 -16.18 -1.63 21.60
N GLY A 96 -15.41 -2.71 21.48
CA GLY A 96 -15.12 -3.65 22.56
C GLY A 96 -16.16 -4.77 22.73
N ASP A 97 -17.20 -4.81 21.89
CA ASP A 97 -18.13 -5.95 21.89
C ASP A 97 -17.46 -7.24 21.41
N SER A 98 -18.13 -8.37 21.67
CA SER A 98 -17.79 -9.62 21.02
C SER A 98 -18.13 -9.56 19.54
N VAL A 99 -17.28 -10.20 18.73
CA VAL A 99 -17.45 -10.23 17.28
C VAL A 99 -18.68 -11.06 16.88
N VAL A 100 -19.47 -10.53 15.96
CA VAL A 100 -20.48 -11.29 15.22
C VAL A 100 -19.91 -11.61 13.85
N PHE A 101 -19.92 -12.86 13.43
CA PHE A 101 -19.37 -13.26 12.14
C PHE A 101 -20.21 -14.33 11.46
N ALA A 102 -20.11 -14.37 10.14
CA ALA A 102 -20.74 -15.35 9.28
C ALA A 102 -19.89 -15.54 8.02
N ARG A 103 -19.88 -16.76 7.48
CA ARG A 103 -19.13 -17.12 6.29
C ARG A 103 -19.98 -18.06 5.42
N GLY A 104 -19.64 -18.14 4.14
CA GLY A 104 -20.32 -19.00 3.17
C GLY A 104 -19.36 -19.55 2.12
N MET A 105 -19.59 -20.81 1.74
CA MET A 105 -18.81 -21.52 0.72
C MET A 105 -19.11 -21.07 -0.72
N GLU A 106 -20.37 -20.70 -0.97
CA GLU A 106 -20.81 -20.20 -2.27
C GLU A 106 -20.23 -18.80 -2.49
N ARG A 107 -19.99 -18.42 -3.75
CA ARG A 107 -19.55 -17.05 -4.06
C ARG A 107 -20.60 -16.03 -3.63
N ALA A 108 -20.16 -14.86 -3.15
CA ALA A 108 -21.07 -13.79 -2.70
C ALA A 108 -22.07 -13.36 -3.80
N TYR A 109 -21.69 -13.44 -5.08
CA TYR A 109 -22.54 -13.07 -6.21
C TYR A 109 -23.85 -13.86 -6.29
N THR A 110 -23.83 -15.16 -5.94
CA THR A 110 -24.99 -16.06 -6.05
C THR A 110 -25.63 -16.42 -4.71
N ASP A 111 -24.94 -16.21 -3.60
CA ASP A 111 -25.44 -16.55 -2.27
C ASP A 111 -26.36 -15.47 -1.70
N SER A 112 -27.67 -15.75 -1.64
CA SER A 112 -28.65 -14.82 -1.03
C SER A 112 -28.46 -14.60 0.49
N THR A 113 -27.71 -15.48 1.15
CA THR A 113 -27.36 -15.35 2.57
C THR A 113 -26.39 -14.19 2.76
N TYR A 114 -25.43 -14.03 1.85
CA TYR A 114 -24.53 -12.86 1.83
C TYR A 114 -25.33 -11.56 1.77
N ASP A 115 -26.26 -11.45 0.82
CA ASP A 115 -27.10 -10.25 0.68
C ASP A 115 -27.89 -9.94 1.96
N SER A 116 -28.51 -10.97 2.54
CA SER A 116 -29.32 -10.82 3.75
C SER A 116 -28.49 -10.38 4.95
N LEU A 117 -27.25 -10.88 5.06
CA LEU A 117 -26.33 -10.50 6.13
C LEU A 117 -25.78 -9.09 5.95
N VAL A 118 -25.44 -8.68 4.74
CA VAL A 118 -25.01 -7.31 4.44
C VAL A 118 -26.14 -6.31 4.77
N VAL A 119 -27.38 -6.62 4.38
CA VAL A 119 -28.55 -5.79 4.74
C VAL A 119 -28.72 -5.73 6.26
N SER A 120 -28.66 -6.88 6.94
CA SER A 120 -28.75 -6.90 8.41
C SER A 120 -27.62 -6.13 9.08
N MET A 121 -26.40 -6.19 8.55
CA MET A 121 -25.25 -5.46 9.07
C MET A 121 -25.42 -3.95 8.92
N GLU A 122 -25.90 -3.48 7.76
CA GLU A 122 -26.25 -2.08 7.54
C GLU A 122 -27.34 -1.60 8.50
N GLU A 123 -28.39 -2.40 8.72
CA GLU A 123 -29.47 -2.08 9.68
C GLU A 123 -28.95 -1.98 11.13
N ASN A 124 -27.95 -2.81 11.47
CA ASN A 124 -27.34 -2.84 12.78
C ASN A 124 -26.33 -1.71 13.01
N LYS A 125 -25.78 -1.08 11.96
CA LYS A 125 -24.87 0.08 12.07
C LYS A 125 -23.63 -0.19 12.96
N PRO A 126 -22.80 -1.21 12.65
CA PRO A 126 -21.67 -1.59 13.48
C PRO A 126 -20.57 -0.53 13.49
N GLN A 127 -19.89 -0.36 14.62
CA GLN A 127 -18.75 0.57 14.70
C GLN A 127 -17.51 0.04 13.98
N ILE A 128 -17.33 -1.29 13.90
CA ILE A 128 -16.27 -1.91 13.11
C ILE A 128 -16.84 -3.07 12.29
N ALA A 129 -16.47 -3.17 11.01
CA ALA A 129 -16.84 -4.29 10.16
C ALA A 129 -15.72 -4.66 9.19
N LEU A 130 -15.63 -5.95 8.88
CA LEU A 130 -14.67 -6.57 7.97
C LEU A 130 -15.44 -7.50 7.02
N ALA A 131 -15.07 -7.52 5.75
CA ALA A 131 -15.68 -8.37 4.74
C ALA A 131 -14.65 -8.80 3.70
N HIS A 132 -14.72 -10.08 3.33
CA HIS A 132 -13.73 -10.72 2.47
C HIS A 132 -14.41 -11.62 1.44
N VAL A 133 -13.96 -11.58 0.17
CA VAL A 133 -14.23 -12.61 -0.84
C VAL A 133 -12.94 -13.30 -1.23
N ARG A 134 -12.97 -14.64 -1.22
CA ARG A 134 -11.78 -15.47 -1.30
C ARG A 134 -11.52 -15.94 -2.73
N LEU A 135 -10.26 -15.85 -3.12
CA LEU A 135 -9.70 -16.67 -4.19
C LEU A 135 -8.57 -17.48 -3.58
N CYS A 136 -8.73 -18.79 -3.55
CA CYS A 136 -7.85 -19.62 -2.78
C CYS A 136 -6.56 -19.94 -3.53
N SER A 137 -5.42 -19.57 -2.93
CA SER A 137 -4.07 -19.88 -3.40
C SER A 137 -3.33 -20.88 -2.48
N SER A 138 -3.80 -21.07 -1.24
CA SER A 138 -3.20 -21.87 -0.17
C SER A 138 -4.26 -22.40 0.82
N GLY A 139 -3.89 -23.41 1.62
CA GLY A 139 -4.78 -24.08 2.58
C GLY A 139 -5.60 -25.23 1.99
N CYS A 140 -6.62 -25.69 2.71
CA CYS A 140 -7.51 -26.78 2.26
C CYS A 140 -8.58 -26.26 1.31
N CYS A 141 -8.26 -26.14 0.03
CA CYS A 141 -9.22 -25.74 -0.98
C CYS A 141 -8.90 -26.36 -2.34
N GLU A 142 -9.95 -26.61 -3.11
CA GLU A 142 -9.84 -26.85 -4.55
C GLU A 142 -10.21 -25.56 -5.27
N HIS A 143 -9.23 -24.97 -5.97
CA HIS A 143 -9.37 -23.66 -6.60
C HIS A 143 -10.54 -23.62 -7.58
N GLY A 144 -11.38 -22.58 -7.47
CA GLY A 144 -12.49 -22.33 -8.39
C GLY A 144 -13.69 -23.25 -8.22
N MET A 145 -13.78 -23.98 -7.10
CA MET A 145 -14.77 -25.04 -6.92
C MET A 145 -15.83 -24.78 -5.84
N GLU A 146 -15.87 -23.59 -5.23
CA GLU A 146 -16.88 -23.25 -4.18
C GLU A 146 -16.91 -24.30 -3.05
N THR A 147 -15.75 -24.75 -2.58
CA THR A 147 -15.61 -25.88 -1.64
C THR A 147 -15.16 -25.48 -0.23
N ILE A 148 -15.01 -24.18 0.05
CA ILE A 148 -14.44 -23.71 1.30
C ILE A 148 -15.55 -23.31 2.26
N ASP A 149 -15.86 -24.17 3.22
CA ASP A 149 -16.94 -23.94 4.19
C ASP A 149 -16.72 -22.69 5.07
N ASP A 150 -15.48 -22.32 5.36
CA ASP A 150 -15.17 -21.29 6.37
C ASP A 150 -13.96 -20.38 5.96
N PRO A 151 -14.11 -19.50 4.95
CA PRO A 151 -13.07 -18.54 4.56
C PRO A 151 -12.79 -17.43 5.60
N HIS A 152 -11.85 -16.52 5.31
CA HIS A 152 -11.62 -15.29 6.11
C HIS A 152 -12.94 -14.54 6.41
N PRO A 153 -12.99 -13.73 7.49
CA PRO A 153 -11.90 -13.42 8.43
C PRO A 153 -11.65 -14.52 9.47
N PHE A 154 -10.41 -14.67 9.96
CA PHE A 154 -10.06 -15.52 11.10
C PHE A 154 -10.38 -14.82 12.41
N ILE A 155 -10.85 -15.57 13.41
CA ILE A 155 -11.22 -15.03 14.72
C ILE A 155 -10.39 -15.70 15.82
N ARG A 156 -9.84 -14.93 16.76
CA ARG A 156 -9.13 -15.44 17.95
C ARG A 156 -9.52 -14.66 19.20
N HIS A 157 -9.83 -15.36 20.29
CA HIS A 157 -10.08 -14.72 21.59
C HIS A 157 -8.78 -14.64 22.41
N LYS A 158 -8.33 -13.43 22.72
CA LYS A 158 -7.05 -13.15 23.37
C LYS A 158 -7.14 -11.87 24.20
N ASN A 159 -6.57 -11.89 25.42
CA ASN A 159 -6.63 -10.76 26.37
C ASN A 159 -8.04 -10.24 26.70
N GLY A 160 -9.06 -11.10 26.66
CA GLY A 160 -10.45 -10.69 26.88
C GLY A 160 -11.10 -9.96 25.71
N ARG A 161 -10.48 -9.98 24.52
CA ARG A 161 -11.00 -9.39 23.28
C ARG A 161 -11.12 -10.44 22.19
N ASP A 162 -12.09 -10.26 21.29
CA ASP A 162 -12.20 -11.03 20.06
C ASP A 162 -11.46 -10.30 18.95
N TRP A 163 -10.41 -10.91 18.42
CA TRP A 163 -9.62 -10.38 17.31
C TRP A 163 -10.13 -10.94 16.00
N SER A 164 -10.22 -10.10 14.97
CA SER A 164 -10.59 -10.48 13.60
C SER A 164 -9.48 -10.11 12.62
N PHE A 165 -9.24 -10.97 11.64
CA PHE A 165 -8.14 -10.82 10.69
C PHE A 165 -8.49 -11.33 9.29
N GLU A 166 -8.22 -10.53 8.27
CA GLU A 166 -8.34 -10.90 6.86
C GLU A 166 -7.03 -10.61 6.12
N HIS A 167 -6.67 -11.49 5.19
CA HIS A 167 -5.40 -11.42 4.46
C HIS A 167 -5.60 -11.65 2.97
N ASN A 168 -4.97 -10.80 2.17
CA ASN A 168 -4.87 -10.89 0.73
C ASN A 168 -3.40 -10.97 0.32
N GLY A 169 -2.93 -12.19 0.12
CA GLY A 169 -1.55 -12.44 -0.25
C GLY A 169 -1.20 -13.91 -0.13
N LEU A 170 0.10 -14.17 -0.14
CA LEU A 170 0.65 -15.49 0.06
C LEU A 170 1.98 -15.36 0.80
N VAL A 171 2.11 -16.07 1.91
CA VAL A 171 3.29 -16.09 2.78
C VAL A 171 3.81 -17.51 2.95
N SER A 172 5.13 -17.69 3.12
CA SER A 172 5.70 -19.01 3.36
C SER A 172 5.25 -19.57 4.72
N VAL A 173 4.40 -20.60 4.70
CA VAL A 173 4.00 -21.35 5.91
C VAL A 173 5.20 -21.94 6.64
N GLU A 174 6.20 -22.44 5.91
CA GLU A 174 7.42 -22.99 6.51
C GLU A 174 8.16 -21.92 7.32
N ARG A 175 8.33 -20.72 6.74
CA ARG A 175 8.97 -19.60 7.42
C ARG A 175 8.16 -19.10 8.60
N LEU A 176 6.84 -18.98 8.44
CA LEU A 176 5.95 -18.60 9.53
C LEU A 176 6.08 -19.57 10.70
N LYS A 177 6.07 -20.89 10.46
CA LYS A 177 6.28 -21.89 11.50
C LYS A 177 7.62 -21.74 12.20
N GLU A 178 8.68 -21.46 11.43
CA GLU A 178 10.02 -21.21 11.97
C GLU A 178 10.05 -20.00 12.90
N VAL A 179 9.52 -18.85 12.47
CA VAL A 179 9.57 -17.61 13.26
C VAL A 179 8.58 -17.59 14.44
N ILE A 180 7.44 -18.28 14.35
CA ILE A 180 6.47 -18.40 15.45
C ILE A 180 7.03 -19.34 16.54
N GLY A 181 7.66 -20.44 16.14
CA GLY A 181 8.21 -21.44 17.05
C GLY A 181 7.20 -22.49 17.53
N GLU A 182 7.71 -23.71 17.75
CA GLU A 182 6.90 -24.90 18.08
C GLU A 182 6.09 -24.74 19.37
N GLU A 183 6.67 -24.11 20.41
CA GLU A 183 6.01 -23.93 21.70
C GLU A 183 4.77 -23.03 21.60
N TYR A 184 4.89 -21.92 20.86
CA TYR A 184 3.76 -21.02 20.68
C TYR A 184 2.66 -21.66 19.84
N LEU A 185 3.02 -22.39 18.78
CA LEU A 185 2.06 -23.15 17.95
C LEU A 185 1.37 -24.27 18.73
N LEU A 186 2.07 -24.94 19.65
CA LEU A 186 1.47 -25.97 20.50
C LEU A 186 0.40 -25.40 21.43
N ASN A 187 0.63 -24.19 21.97
CA ASN A 187 -0.31 -23.49 22.85
C ASN A 187 -1.41 -22.74 22.08
N ASN A 188 -1.18 -22.45 20.79
CA ASN A 188 -2.09 -21.72 19.92
C ASN A 188 -2.22 -22.46 18.57
N PRO A 189 -2.78 -23.69 18.57
CA PRO A 189 -2.83 -24.49 17.36
C PRO A 189 -3.66 -23.79 16.29
N PRO A 190 -3.20 -23.75 15.03
CA PRO A 190 -4.00 -23.31 13.90
C PRO A 190 -5.15 -24.30 13.67
N ASP A 191 -6.32 -23.79 13.30
CA ASP A 191 -7.48 -24.62 12.98
C ASP A 191 -8.05 -24.37 11.57
N CYS A 192 -7.50 -23.39 10.84
CA CYS A 192 -7.95 -22.98 9.51
C CYS A 192 -9.46 -22.70 9.47
N SER A 193 -10.03 -22.10 10.51
CA SER A 193 -11.48 -21.92 10.66
C SER A 193 -12.23 -23.26 10.60
N GLY A 194 -11.64 -24.34 11.11
CA GLY A 194 -12.24 -25.67 11.09
C GLY A 194 -12.37 -26.32 9.70
N VAL A 195 -11.91 -25.68 8.61
CA VAL A 195 -11.96 -26.24 7.24
C VAL A 195 -10.96 -27.37 7.04
N CYS A 196 -9.85 -27.36 7.80
CA CYS A 196 -8.78 -28.34 7.69
C CYS A 196 -8.77 -29.31 8.88
N PRO A 197 -9.33 -30.54 8.75
CA PRO A 197 -9.24 -31.52 9.82
C PRO A 197 -7.77 -31.91 10.06
N PRO A 198 -7.30 -31.96 11.32
CA PRO A 198 -5.97 -32.46 11.63
C PRO A 198 -5.80 -33.92 11.17
N PRO A 199 -4.59 -34.38 10.78
CA PRO A 199 -3.31 -33.67 10.80
C PRO A 199 -2.82 -33.18 9.42
N GLU A 200 -3.62 -33.33 8.36
CA GLU A 200 -3.18 -33.14 6.99
C GLU A 200 -3.83 -31.87 6.41
N ASN A 201 -3.01 -30.90 6.00
CA ASN A 201 -3.36 -29.67 5.26
C ASN A 201 -3.69 -28.38 6.04
N GLN A 202 -3.32 -28.25 7.31
CA GLN A 202 -3.30 -26.94 8.00
C GLN A 202 -2.16 -26.03 7.49
N ASN A 203 -2.19 -25.67 6.20
CA ASN A 203 -1.25 -24.76 5.53
C ASN A 203 -1.98 -23.45 5.16
N CYS A 204 -2.79 -22.93 6.08
CA CYS A 204 -3.46 -21.64 5.93
C CYS A 204 -2.49 -20.55 6.36
N ASP A 205 -1.62 -20.12 5.45
CA ASP A 205 -0.61 -19.08 5.67
C ASP A 205 -1.18 -17.83 6.36
N SER A 206 -2.37 -17.39 5.96
CA SER A 206 -3.08 -16.29 6.62
C SER A 206 -3.30 -16.47 8.12
N GLU A 207 -3.65 -17.68 8.58
CA GLU A 207 -3.86 -17.92 10.00
C GLU A 207 -2.53 -17.96 10.76
N TYR A 208 -1.49 -18.53 10.16
CA TYR A 208 -0.14 -18.46 10.73
C TYR A 208 0.36 -17.01 10.80
N LEU A 209 0.10 -16.19 9.78
CA LEU A 209 0.42 -14.75 9.81
C LEU A 209 -0.33 -14.07 10.96
N PHE A 210 -1.62 -14.36 11.15
CA PHE A 210 -2.39 -13.84 12.28
C PHE A 210 -1.81 -14.28 13.64
N LEU A 211 -1.42 -15.55 13.77
CA LEU A 211 -0.79 -16.07 14.99
C LEU A 211 0.57 -15.41 15.28
N LEU A 212 1.36 -15.10 14.24
CA LEU A 212 2.62 -14.37 14.39
C LEU A 212 2.35 -12.94 14.90
N LEU A 213 1.38 -12.23 14.32
CA LEU A 213 0.98 -10.89 14.78
C LEU A 213 0.56 -10.94 16.25
N LEU A 214 -0.36 -11.84 16.62
CA LEU A 214 -0.82 -12.00 18.00
C LEU A 214 0.32 -12.36 18.97
N LYS A 215 1.29 -13.19 18.55
CA LYS A 215 2.46 -13.55 19.35
C LYS A 215 3.27 -12.30 19.71
N HIS A 216 3.63 -11.49 18.73
CA HIS A 216 4.44 -10.30 19.01
C HIS A 216 3.65 -9.21 19.75
N ILE A 217 2.33 -9.12 19.55
CA ILE A 217 1.45 -8.27 20.37
C ILE A 217 1.48 -8.73 21.84
N GLU A 218 1.39 -10.04 22.09
CA GLU A 218 1.51 -10.63 23.43
C GLU A 218 2.87 -10.32 24.07
N GLU A 219 3.96 -10.50 23.32
CA GLU A 219 5.34 -10.25 23.76
C GLU A 219 5.60 -8.76 24.04
N ASN A 220 4.89 -7.86 23.34
CA ASN A 220 4.92 -6.42 23.56
C ASN A 220 3.89 -5.93 24.60
N ASN A 221 3.47 -6.80 25.53
CA ASN A 221 2.52 -6.46 26.60
C ASN A 221 1.20 -5.88 26.07
N TRP A 222 0.71 -6.38 24.94
CA TRP A 222 -0.49 -5.91 24.25
C TRP A 222 -0.39 -4.48 23.69
N ASN A 223 0.83 -3.97 23.47
CA ASN A 223 0.99 -2.86 22.53
C ASN A 223 0.82 -3.39 21.10
N THR A 224 -0.35 -3.14 20.51
CA THR A 224 -0.70 -3.68 19.20
C THR A 224 0.22 -3.15 18.10
N LEU A 225 0.57 -1.87 18.14
CA LEU A 225 1.41 -1.26 17.11
C LEU A 225 2.82 -1.85 17.12
N ASP A 226 3.48 -1.86 18.28
CA ASP A 226 4.82 -2.43 18.43
C ASP A 226 4.82 -3.91 18.03
N GLY A 227 3.78 -4.65 18.43
CA GLY A 227 3.61 -6.06 18.07
C GLY A 227 3.45 -6.31 16.57
N ILE A 228 2.66 -5.51 15.87
CA ILE A 228 2.52 -5.61 14.40
C ILE A 228 3.86 -5.32 13.71
N VAL A 229 4.53 -4.23 14.10
CA VAL A 229 5.81 -3.82 13.52
C VAL A 229 6.86 -4.92 13.72
N GLU A 230 7.03 -5.41 14.95
CA GLU A 230 8.02 -6.44 15.27
C GLU A 230 7.74 -7.77 14.55
N ALA A 231 6.47 -8.18 14.44
CA ALA A 231 6.10 -9.39 13.70
C ALA A 231 6.49 -9.30 12.21
N ILE A 232 6.21 -8.16 11.57
CA ILE A 232 6.50 -7.96 10.16
C ILE A 232 8.01 -7.85 9.92
N ASP A 233 8.72 -7.10 10.77
CA ASP A 233 10.18 -6.99 10.72
C ASP A 233 10.86 -8.36 10.91
N THR A 234 10.39 -9.15 11.87
CA THR A 234 10.89 -10.52 12.12
C THR A 234 10.73 -11.40 10.88
N LEU A 235 9.57 -11.35 10.24
CA LEU A 235 9.28 -12.16 9.07
C LEU A 235 10.08 -11.72 7.84
N ILE A 236 10.23 -10.42 7.61
CA ILE A 236 11.08 -9.85 6.54
C ILE A 236 12.55 -10.21 6.79
N ALA A 237 13.05 -10.07 8.03
CA ALA A 237 14.41 -10.42 8.40
C ALA A 237 14.71 -11.93 8.22
N ALA A 238 13.69 -12.78 8.37
CA ALA A 238 13.76 -14.21 8.04
C ALA A 238 13.75 -14.50 6.52
N GLY A 239 13.73 -13.47 5.68
CA GLY A 239 13.80 -13.55 4.22
C GLY A 239 12.45 -13.77 3.54
N GLU A 240 11.35 -13.33 4.15
CA GLU A 240 10.04 -13.39 3.50
C GLU A 240 9.91 -12.39 2.35
N THR A 241 9.48 -12.90 1.19
CA THR A 241 9.29 -12.12 -0.03
C THR A 241 7.82 -12.05 -0.46
N GLY A 242 6.96 -12.83 0.18
CA GLY A 242 5.52 -12.92 -0.06
C GLY A 242 4.77 -11.63 0.18
N TYR A 243 3.48 -11.69 -0.11
CA TYR A 243 2.55 -10.57 -0.01
C TYR A 243 1.72 -10.69 1.26
N MET A 244 1.54 -9.57 1.96
CA MET A 244 0.97 -9.50 3.30
C MET A 244 -0.04 -8.36 3.41
N ASN A 245 -0.90 -8.15 2.42
CA ASN A 245 -1.97 -7.15 2.62
C ASN A 245 -2.95 -7.72 3.63
N PHE A 246 -3.23 -7.00 4.72
CA PHE A 246 -4.20 -7.46 5.71
C PHE A 246 -5.02 -6.30 6.28
N VAL A 247 -6.17 -6.66 6.83
CA VAL A 247 -6.97 -5.82 7.72
C VAL A 247 -7.20 -6.60 9.01
N MET A 248 -7.03 -5.94 10.15
CA MET A 248 -7.12 -6.56 11.47
C MET A 248 -7.84 -5.65 12.45
N SER A 249 -8.63 -6.24 13.35
CA SER A 249 -9.26 -5.52 14.45
C SER A 249 -9.18 -6.31 15.76
N ASP A 250 -9.11 -5.60 16.88
CA ASP A 250 -9.28 -6.12 18.23
C ASP A 250 -10.68 -5.84 18.80
N GLY A 251 -11.59 -5.32 17.97
CA GLY A 251 -12.93 -4.87 18.35
C GLY A 251 -13.02 -3.43 18.84
N GLU A 252 -11.90 -2.74 19.09
CA GLU A 252 -11.88 -1.32 19.43
C GLU A 252 -11.19 -0.48 18.35
N ASN A 253 -10.21 -1.05 17.65
CA ASN A 253 -9.38 -0.37 16.67
C ASN A 253 -9.35 -1.18 15.37
N LEU A 254 -8.97 -0.53 14.28
CA LEU A 254 -8.83 -1.15 12.96
C LEU A 254 -7.47 -0.79 12.35
N TRP A 255 -6.74 -1.80 11.91
CA TRP A 255 -5.45 -1.65 11.24
C TRP A 255 -5.51 -2.23 9.84
N ALA A 256 -4.84 -1.58 8.89
CA ALA A 256 -4.68 -2.11 7.55
C ALA A 256 -3.23 -1.96 7.11
N PHE A 257 -2.63 -3.03 6.59
CA PHE A 257 -1.24 -3.02 6.15
C PHE A 257 -1.14 -3.43 4.69
N ARG A 258 -0.19 -2.83 3.97
CA ARG A 258 0.13 -3.26 2.60
C ARG A 258 1.58 -3.69 2.48
N LYS A 259 1.78 -4.92 2.01
CA LYS A 259 3.00 -5.35 1.35
C LYS A 259 2.59 -6.25 0.18
N GLY A 260 2.52 -5.67 -1.00
CA GLY A 260 1.91 -6.29 -2.15
C GLY A 260 2.71 -6.13 -3.44
N GLY A 261 2.43 -7.01 -4.40
CA GLY A 261 2.82 -6.80 -5.80
C GLY A 261 1.86 -5.83 -6.52
N PRO A 262 2.01 -5.67 -7.84
CA PRO A 262 1.18 -4.78 -8.65
C PRO A 262 -0.33 -5.05 -8.55
N ILE A 263 -0.72 -6.31 -8.35
CA ILE A 263 -2.13 -6.74 -8.25
C ILE A 263 -2.65 -6.86 -6.80
N HIS A 264 -1.80 -6.59 -5.80
CA HIS A 264 -2.13 -6.60 -4.37
C HIS A 264 -2.29 -5.14 -3.92
N THR A 265 -3.37 -4.53 -4.36
CA THR A 265 -3.70 -3.13 -4.10
C THR A 265 -4.36 -2.99 -2.72
N LEU A 266 -4.21 -1.82 -2.11
CA LEU A 266 -4.92 -1.41 -0.90
C LEU A 266 -5.13 0.10 -0.97
N TYR A 267 -6.34 0.53 -0.63
CA TYR A 267 -6.77 1.91 -0.64
C TYR A 267 -7.50 2.23 0.66
N TYR A 268 -7.57 3.51 1.02
CA TYR A 268 -8.48 3.96 2.06
C TYR A 268 -9.23 5.22 1.65
N GLN A 269 -10.35 5.46 2.31
CA GLN A 269 -11.12 6.69 2.23
C GLN A 269 -11.53 7.08 3.66
N TYR A 270 -11.35 8.36 3.99
CA TYR A 270 -11.74 8.93 5.26
C TYR A 270 -12.74 10.06 5.03
N ASN A 271 -13.84 10.04 5.77
CA ASN A 271 -14.85 11.09 5.75
C ASN A 271 -14.89 11.80 7.13
N PRO A 272 -14.35 13.03 7.23
CA PRO A 272 -14.33 13.79 8.48
C PRO A 272 -15.71 14.36 8.87
N GLU A 273 -16.67 14.48 7.94
CA GLU A 273 -17.99 15.03 8.24
C GLU A 273 -18.92 13.98 8.85
N GLU A 274 -18.81 12.73 8.37
CA GLU A 274 -19.65 11.62 8.79
C GLU A 274 -18.95 10.63 9.73
N HIS A 275 -17.67 10.89 10.04
CA HIS A 275 -16.87 10.15 11.01
C HIS A 275 -16.74 8.65 10.71
N TRP A 276 -16.23 8.33 9.52
CA TRP A 276 -15.90 6.96 9.14
C TRP A 276 -14.63 6.89 8.28
N THR A 277 -13.94 5.75 8.39
CA THR A 277 -12.84 5.37 7.50
C THR A 277 -13.06 3.96 6.98
N VAL A 278 -12.83 3.75 5.69
CA VAL A 278 -12.80 2.42 5.06
C VAL A 278 -11.44 2.13 4.47
N ALA A 279 -11.00 0.88 4.56
CA ALA A 279 -9.86 0.35 3.81
C ALA A 279 -10.33 -0.78 2.89
N VAL A 280 -9.90 -0.77 1.63
CA VAL A 280 -10.36 -1.72 0.62
C VAL A 280 -9.20 -2.18 -0.26
N SER A 281 -9.20 -3.44 -0.61
CA SER A 281 -8.25 -3.97 -1.59
C SER A 281 -8.51 -3.43 -3.01
N HIS A 282 -9.74 -3.01 -3.32
CA HIS A 282 -10.11 -2.37 -4.58
C HIS A 282 -11.22 -1.36 -4.31
N TYR A 283 -11.09 -0.14 -4.84
CA TYR A 283 -12.12 0.88 -4.70
C TYR A 283 -13.43 0.41 -5.33
N THR A 284 -14.55 0.70 -4.67
CA THR A 284 -15.86 0.10 -5.02
C THR A 284 -16.57 0.89 -6.12
N GLY A 285 -16.57 2.22 -6.04
CA GLY A 285 -17.19 3.14 -6.98
C GLY A 285 -16.39 3.39 -8.27
N ALA A 286 -16.94 4.25 -9.15
CA ALA A 286 -16.29 4.63 -10.40
C ALA A 286 -15.25 5.76 -10.25
N ALA A 287 -15.31 6.54 -9.16
CA ALA A 287 -14.44 7.69 -8.91
C ALA A 287 -13.20 7.25 -8.11
N GLN A 288 -12.15 6.84 -8.82
CA GLN A 288 -10.87 6.47 -8.19
C GLN A 288 -10.23 7.66 -7.44
N GLU A 289 -10.49 8.90 -7.87
CA GLU A 289 -9.96 10.12 -7.26
C GLU A 289 -10.36 10.36 -5.79
N GLU A 290 -11.37 9.65 -5.29
CA GLU A 290 -11.83 9.75 -3.90
C GLU A 290 -11.07 8.80 -2.96
N TRP A 291 -10.21 7.94 -3.50
CA TRP A 291 -9.49 6.90 -2.78
C TRP A 291 -8.00 7.20 -2.68
N VAL A 292 -7.45 7.07 -1.48
CA VAL A 292 -6.02 7.24 -1.24
C VAL A 292 -5.33 5.88 -1.35
N TRP A 293 -4.28 5.81 -2.18
CA TRP A 293 -3.47 4.61 -2.34
C TRP A 293 -2.59 4.37 -1.11
N VAL A 294 -2.54 3.12 -0.65
CA VAL A 294 -1.61 2.69 0.40
C VAL A 294 -0.35 2.14 -0.25
N TRP A 295 0.81 2.70 0.10
CA TRP A 295 2.10 2.27 -0.43
C TRP A 295 2.62 1.03 0.30
N ASN A 296 3.54 0.30 -0.33
CA ASN A 296 4.15 -0.87 0.31
C ASN A 296 4.89 -0.47 1.58
N GLY A 297 4.75 -1.25 2.64
CA GLY A 297 5.34 -0.95 3.94
C GLY A 297 4.52 -0.03 4.83
N GLN A 298 3.40 0.52 4.34
CA GLN A 298 2.53 1.36 5.15
C GLN A 298 1.56 0.52 5.97
N LEU A 299 1.58 0.74 7.28
CA LEU A 299 0.58 0.35 8.25
C LEU A 299 -0.31 1.56 8.54
N LEU A 300 -1.60 1.41 8.29
CA LEU A 300 -2.63 2.36 8.67
C LEU A 300 -3.17 2.00 10.05
N VAL A 301 -3.24 2.98 10.94
CA VAL A 301 -4.13 2.97 12.11
C VAL A 301 -5.36 3.78 11.73
N LEU A 302 -6.50 3.10 11.55
CA LEU A 302 -7.73 3.74 11.11
C LEU A 302 -8.51 4.26 12.30
N HIS A 303 -9.11 5.43 12.13
CA HIS A 303 -9.96 6.07 13.10
C HIS A 303 -11.27 6.50 12.47
N SER A 304 -12.34 6.59 13.26
CA SER A 304 -13.61 7.16 12.80
C SER A 304 -13.55 8.68 12.68
N ASN A 305 -12.85 9.37 13.59
CA ASN A 305 -13.02 10.80 13.84
C ASN A 305 -11.75 11.65 13.61
N GLN A 306 -10.71 11.05 13.06
CA GLN A 306 -9.47 11.73 12.68
C GLN A 306 -8.87 11.04 11.45
N GLU A 307 -7.97 11.74 10.76
CA GLU A 307 -7.24 11.16 9.63
C GLU A 307 -6.49 9.89 10.07
N PRO A 308 -6.42 8.85 9.22
CA PRO A 308 -5.65 7.66 9.51
C PRO A 308 -4.18 7.98 9.77
N GLU A 309 -3.61 7.38 10.81
CA GLU A 309 -2.17 7.44 11.04
C GLU A 309 -1.48 6.48 10.07
N ILE A 310 -0.44 6.96 9.38
CA ILE A 310 0.34 6.16 8.43
C ILE A 310 1.74 5.95 8.99
N ILE A 311 2.08 4.69 9.23
CA ILE A 311 3.33 4.27 9.83
C ILE A 311 4.10 3.45 8.80
N MET A 312 5.35 3.81 8.54
CA MET A 312 6.25 2.97 7.74
C MET A 312 6.90 1.92 8.62
N ILE A 313 6.78 0.66 8.21
CA ILE A 313 7.45 -0.45 8.89
C ILE A 313 8.93 -0.49 8.49
N GLY A 314 9.81 -0.81 9.44
CA GLY A 314 11.26 -0.82 9.28
C GLY A 314 11.73 -1.69 8.13
N GLY A 315 12.63 -1.17 7.29
CA GLY A 315 13.16 -1.92 6.15
C GLY A 315 12.14 -2.20 5.03
N ALA A 316 10.91 -1.72 5.14
CA ALA A 316 9.96 -1.79 4.06
C ALA A 316 10.34 -0.79 2.95
N GLU A 317 10.15 -1.22 1.70
CA GLU A 317 10.49 -0.43 0.52
C GLU A 317 9.25 0.08 -0.20
N VAL A 318 9.31 1.35 -0.61
CA VAL A 318 8.38 1.96 -1.57
C VAL A 318 9.13 2.16 -2.89
N ILE A 319 8.54 1.71 -3.97
CA ILE A 319 9.03 1.96 -5.33
C ILE A 319 8.11 3.01 -5.96
N LEU A 320 8.68 4.09 -6.49
CA LEU A 320 7.98 5.11 -7.26
C LEU A 320 8.49 5.07 -8.69
N ASP A 321 7.62 4.71 -9.61
CA ASP A 321 7.86 4.52 -11.03
C ASP A 321 7.53 5.79 -11.86
N ASP A 322 7.90 5.84 -13.13
CA ASP A 322 7.67 6.98 -14.01
C ASP A 322 6.20 7.20 -14.41
N ALA A 323 5.34 6.22 -14.14
CA ALA A 323 3.90 6.33 -14.30
C ALA A 323 3.14 6.64 -13.00
N ASP A 324 3.83 6.70 -11.86
CA ASP A 324 3.21 6.99 -10.58
C ASP A 324 2.91 8.48 -10.40
N PRO A 325 1.88 8.85 -9.60
CA PRO A 325 1.53 10.26 -9.34
C PRO A 325 2.67 11.09 -8.75
N GLY A 326 3.65 10.44 -8.10
CA GLY A 326 4.85 11.07 -7.58
C GLY A 326 5.83 11.52 -8.66
N PHE A 327 5.79 10.94 -9.87
CA PHE A 327 6.65 11.35 -10.97
C PHE A 327 6.15 12.64 -11.64
N VAL A 328 7.06 13.61 -11.78
CA VAL A 328 6.74 14.94 -12.30
C VAL A 328 7.75 15.34 -13.38
N THR A 329 7.23 15.73 -14.54
CA THR A 329 8.02 16.49 -15.54
C THR A 329 7.99 17.97 -15.19
N ILE A 330 9.12 18.48 -14.70
CA ILE A 330 9.26 19.87 -14.24
C ILE A 330 9.53 20.82 -15.41
N SER A 331 10.37 20.39 -16.35
CA SER A 331 10.69 21.16 -17.57
C SER A 331 11.18 20.27 -18.70
N GLY A 332 10.97 20.72 -19.93
CA GLY A 332 11.39 20.00 -21.13
C GLY A 332 10.38 18.95 -21.58
N LYS A 333 10.78 18.12 -22.55
CA LYS A 333 9.93 17.03 -23.06
C LYS A 333 10.61 15.69 -22.81
N TRP A 334 10.11 14.99 -21.82
CA TRP A 334 10.54 13.64 -21.49
C TRP A 334 9.72 12.63 -22.29
N LEU A 335 10.40 11.92 -23.19
CA LEU A 335 9.78 10.96 -24.10
C LEU A 335 9.54 9.63 -23.37
N HIS A 336 8.49 8.93 -23.75
CA HIS A 336 8.15 7.63 -23.17
C HIS A 336 8.83 6.50 -23.95
N GLY A 337 9.34 5.50 -23.22
CA GLY A 337 9.94 4.30 -23.77
C GLY A 337 9.43 3.06 -23.03
N TYR A 338 9.26 1.96 -23.77
CA TYR A 338 8.89 0.66 -23.21
C TYR A 338 10.07 -0.29 -23.30
N HIS A 339 10.37 -0.98 -22.22
CA HIS A 339 11.42 -1.98 -22.20
C HIS A 339 11.16 -2.99 -21.08
N PRO A 340 11.30 -4.31 -21.32
CA PRO A 340 11.01 -5.33 -20.29
C PRO A 340 11.92 -5.24 -19.05
N ASN A 341 13.08 -4.58 -19.19
CA ASN A 341 14.00 -4.38 -18.08
C ASN A 341 13.77 -3.07 -17.31
N ALA A 342 12.93 -2.18 -17.84
CA ALA A 342 12.53 -0.98 -17.11
C ALA A 342 11.66 -1.39 -15.92
N CYS A 343 11.66 -0.61 -14.84
CA CYS A 343 10.76 -0.89 -13.73
C CYS A 343 9.33 -0.86 -14.25
N TYR A 344 8.58 -1.92 -13.94
CA TYR A 344 7.23 -2.13 -14.45
C TYR A 344 7.04 -2.00 -15.98
N GLY A 345 8.12 -2.13 -16.77
CA GLY A 345 8.09 -2.25 -18.22
C GLY A 345 8.17 -0.94 -19.02
N HIS A 346 8.28 0.21 -18.37
CA HIS A 346 8.37 1.52 -19.03
C HIS A 346 9.26 2.52 -18.28
N ALA A 347 9.68 3.56 -19.00
CA ALA A 347 10.46 4.65 -18.46
C ALA A 347 10.23 5.95 -19.26
N ARG A 348 10.67 7.08 -18.70
CA ARG A 348 10.89 8.33 -19.44
C ARG A 348 12.35 8.50 -19.79
N TYR A 349 12.62 9.20 -20.89
CA TYR A 349 13.98 9.56 -21.28
C TYR A 349 14.06 10.95 -21.91
N ASN A 350 15.25 11.53 -21.84
CA ASN A 350 15.57 12.78 -22.50
C ASN A 350 16.88 12.65 -23.29
N GLY A 351 16.99 13.43 -24.37
CA GLY A 351 18.19 13.49 -25.19
C GLY A 351 19.31 14.30 -24.53
N PRO A 352 20.50 14.36 -25.18
CA PRO A 352 21.59 15.16 -24.69
C PRO A 352 21.22 16.65 -24.65
N GLY A 353 21.60 17.33 -23.59
CA GLY A 353 21.15 18.70 -23.36
C GLY A 353 22.03 19.52 -22.41
N THR A 354 21.46 20.54 -21.77
CA THR A 354 22.23 21.56 -21.03
C THR A 354 22.09 21.49 -19.51
N GLY A 355 21.27 20.57 -18.99
CA GLY A 355 20.89 20.53 -17.57
C GLY A 355 19.67 21.40 -17.24
N ARG A 356 18.89 21.80 -18.25
CA ARG A 356 17.71 22.67 -18.11
C ARG A 356 16.38 21.91 -18.14
N GLU A 357 16.35 20.74 -18.75
CA GLU A 357 15.17 19.87 -18.78
C GLU A 357 15.22 18.95 -17.57
N ARG A 358 14.11 18.88 -16.83
CA ARG A 358 14.07 18.29 -15.49
C ARG A 358 12.84 17.41 -15.32
N ALA A 359 13.05 16.27 -14.69
CA ALA A 359 12.00 15.41 -14.18
C ALA A 359 12.42 14.89 -12.80
N GLY A 360 11.49 14.33 -12.04
CA GLY A 360 11.80 13.82 -10.71
C GLY A 360 10.63 13.13 -10.06
N TRP A 361 10.86 12.59 -8.88
CA TRP A 361 9.86 11.91 -8.06
C TRP A 361 9.71 12.69 -6.76
N ARG A 362 8.51 13.18 -6.47
CA ARG A 362 8.19 13.78 -5.18
C ARG A 362 7.90 12.71 -4.13
N MET A 363 8.07 13.07 -2.87
CA MET A 363 7.85 12.18 -1.73
C MET A 363 6.57 12.51 -0.94
N ASP A 364 5.98 13.70 -1.19
CA ASP A 364 4.81 14.18 -0.45
C ASP A 364 3.58 13.30 -0.67
N GLY A 365 2.90 12.94 0.42
CA GLY A 365 1.76 12.02 0.42
C GLY A 365 2.09 10.58 0.03
N ILE A 366 3.37 10.23 -0.11
CA ILE A 366 3.82 8.88 -0.50
C ILE A 366 4.58 8.20 0.65
N VAL A 367 5.53 8.90 1.25
CA VAL A 367 6.18 8.43 2.48
C VAL A 367 5.90 9.40 3.62
N PRO A 368 5.59 8.90 4.84
CA PRO A 368 5.46 9.77 6.00
C PRO A 368 6.80 10.42 6.38
N PRO A 369 6.81 11.39 7.29
CA PRO A 369 8.04 11.97 7.82
C PRO A 369 8.96 10.90 8.42
N GLY A 370 10.25 10.95 8.08
CA GLY A 370 11.22 9.92 8.49
C GLY A 370 12.54 10.01 7.74
N VAL A 371 13.45 9.11 8.07
CA VAL A 371 14.75 8.94 7.42
C VAL A 371 14.69 7.75 6.47
N TYR A 372 15.15 7.94 5.24
CA TYR A 372 15.05 6.95 4.18
C TYR A 372 16.36 6.80 3.42
N GLU A 373 16.73 5.56 3.11
CA GLU A 373 17.69 5.29 2.04
C GLU A 373 17.01 5.48 0.68
N VAL A 374 17.66 6.21 -0.22
CA VAL A 374 17.13 6.53 -1.56
C VAL A 374 17.99 5.88 -2.63
N TRP A 375 17.33 5.24 -3.58
CA TRP A 375 17.95 4.48 -4.67
C TRP A 375 17.28 4.82 -6.01
N VAL A 376 18.00 4.65 -7.12
CA VAL A 376 17.44 4.79 -8.48
C VAL A 376 17.64 3.51 -9.29
N TRP A 377 16.64 3.14 -10.09
CA TRP A 377 16.71 1.96 -10.95
C TRP A 377 17.54 2.24 -12.20
N LYS A 378 18.44 1.32 -12.50
CA LYS A 378 19.25 1.32 -13.72
C LYS A 378 19.16 -0.04 -14.39
N PHE A 379 18.87 -0.04 -15.69
CA PHE A 379 18.69 -1.26 -16.47
C PHE A 379 19.41 -1.22 -17.81
N GLU A 380 19.71 -2.40 -18.35
CA GLU A 380 20.30 -2.59 -19.67
C GLU A 380 19.25 -2.53 -20.80
N HIS A 381 19.61 -1.86 -21.90
CA HIS A 381 18.84 -1.76 -23.14
C HIS A 381 19.76 -1.57 -24.37
N ASP A 382 19.24 -1.72 -25.60
CA ASP A 382 20.05 -1.71 -26.84
C ASP A 382 20.81 -0.38 -27.13
N TYR A 383 20.47 0.69 -26.42
CA TYR A 383 20.98 2.04 -26.66
C TYR A 383 21.98 2.53 -25.59
N MET A 384 22.59 1.63 -24.81
CA MET A 384 23.58 1.99 -23.76
C MET A 384 24.68 2.94 -24.25
N HIS A 385 25.14 2.77 -25.48
CA HIS A 385 26.19 3.58 -26.10
C HIS A 385 25.82 5.05 -26.35
N LEU A 386 24.54 5.41 -26.21
CA LEU A 386 24.03 6.78 -26.33
C LEU A 386 23.79 7.45 -24.96
N MET A 387 23.85 6.68 -23.88
CA MET A 387 23.51 7.13 -22.53
C MET A 387 24.65 7.93 -21.90
N ALA A 388 24.29 8.86 -21.01
CA ALA A 388 25.24 9.64 -20.25
C ALA A 388 26.02 8.75 -19.25
N THR A 389 27.33 8.99 -19.15
CA THR A 389 28.19 8.39 -18.13
C THR A 389 28.11 9.10 -16.78
N ASP A 390 27.47 10.28 -16.75
CA ASP A 390 27.38 11.16 -15.59
C ASP A 390 25.96 11.71 -15.39
N ALA A 391 24.91 10.90 -15.61
CA ALA A 391 23.52 11.30 -15.39
C ALA A 391 23.36 11.93 -13.99
N ARG A 392 22.75 13.12 -13.92
CA ARG A 392 22.88 14.01 -12.77
C ARG A 392 21.63 13.97 -11.89
N PHE A 393 21.79 13.46 -10.68
CA PHE A 393 20.74 13.38 -9.67
C PHE A 393 20.99 14.34 -8.51
N LYS A 394 19.92 14.86 -7.93
CA LYS A 394 19.89 15.57 -6.64
C LYS A 394 18.77 15.03 -5.78
N VAL A 395 18.97 15.03 -4.47
CA VAL A 395 17.90 14.79 -3.50
C VAL A 395 17.60 16.09 -2.78
N VAL A 396 16.35 16.55 -2.84
CA VAL A 396 15.84 17.66 -2.02
C VAL A 396 15.21 17.02 -0.80
N HIS A 397 15.74 17.31 0.38
CA HIS A 397 15.40 16.68 1.64
C HIS A 397 15.15 17.74 2.72
N ARG A 398 14.69 17.34 3.91
CA ARG A 398 14.36 18.25 5.03
C ARG A 398 15.47 19.22 5.36
N ASP A 399 16.69 18.70 5.37
CA ASP A 399 17.86 19.45 5.82
C ASP A 399 18.56 20.23 4.67
N GLY A 400 18.03 20.19 3.44
CA GLY A 400 18.57 20.93 2.30
C GLY A 400 18.53 20.18 0.96
N ILE A 401 19.57 20.38 0.15
CA ILE A 401 19.70 19.74 -1.16
C ILE A 401 21.06 19.06 -1.21
N SER A 402 21.11 17.83 -1.71
CA SER A 402 22.37 17.09 -1.89
C SER A 402 23.29 17.77 -2.92
N GLU A 403 24.58 17.42 -2.85
CA GLU A 403 25.48 17.61 -3.99
C GLU A 403 24.99 16.78 -5.19
N TRP A 404 25.53 17.08 -6.38
CA TRP A 404 25.24 16.28 -7.57
C TRP A 404 25.76 14.85 -7.41
N ILE A 405 24.86 13.89 -7.53
CA ILE A 405 25.16 12.47 -7.58
C ILE A 405 25.20 12.05 -9.04
N LEU A 406 26.31 11.48 -9.48
CA LEU A 406 26.55 11.09 -10.87
C LEU A 406 26.33 9.59 -11.01
N VAL A 407 25.39 9.21 -11.89
CA VAL A 407 25.08 7.82 -12.19
C VAL A 407 25.48 7.53 -13.64
N ASP A 408 26.31 6.51 -13.84
CA ASP A 408 26.67 6.04 -15.17
C ASP A 408 25.57 5.14 -15.72
N GLN A 409 24.74 5.69 -16.62
CA GLN A 409 23.68 4.97 -17.31
C GLN A 409 24.15 4.33 -18.63
N SER A 410 25.43 4.42 -18.99
CA SER A 410 26.00 3.85 -20.22
C SER A 410 26.53 2.42 -20.09
N GLN A 411 26.66 1.93 -18.86
CA GLN A 411 27.07 0.55 -18.60
C GLN A 411 25.85 -0.33 -18.38
N PRO A 412 25.84 -1.59 -18.86
CA PRO A 412 24.82 -2.57 -18.51
C PRO A 412 24.56 -2.59 -17.00
N GLY A 413 23.32 -2.88 -16.62
CA GLY A 413 22.88 -2.96 -15.23
C GLY A 413 21.51 -3.63 -15.17
N HIS A 414 21.07 -3.94 -13.96
CA HIS A 414 19.71 -4.35 -13.56
C HIS A 414 19.67 -4.22 -12.05
N GLU A 415 19.91 -3.00 -11.59
CA GLU A 415 20.31 -2.76 -10.21
C GLU A 415 19.77 -1.44 -9.68
N TRP A 416 19.60 -1.42 -8.36
CA TRP A 416 19.32 -0.21 -7.61
C TRP A 416 20.64 0.48 -7.27
N ILE A 417 20.80 1.72 -7.72
CA ILE A 417 21.97 2.55 -7.43
C ILE A 417 21.66 3.46 -6.25
N TYR A 418 22.47 3.36 -5.19
CA TYR A 418 22.31 4.15 -3.98
C TYR A 418 22.60 5.64 -4.22
N LEU A 419 21.69 6.51 -3.79
CA LEU A 419 21.82 7.97 -3.86
C LEU A 419 22.18 8.58 -2.49
N GLY A 420 21.88 7.91 -1.38
CA GLY A 420 22.16 8.38 -0.02
C GLY A 420 21.02 8.14 0.96
N THR A 421 21.24 8.50 2.23
CA THR A 421 20.22 8.49 3.28
C THR A 421 19.79 9.93 3.57
N TYR A 422 18.50 10.19 3.54
CA TYR A 422 17.95 11.55 3.66
C TYR A 422 16.70 11.56 4.53
N ALA A 423 16.50 12.65 5.27
CA ALA A 423 15.28 12.88 6.03
C ALA A 423 14.23 13.62 5.18
N PHE A 424 12.99 13.15 5.22
CA PHE A 424 11.83 13.79 4.60
C PHE A 424 10.82 14.21 5.69
N ASP A 425 10.09 15.29 5.44
CA ASP A 425 9.09 15.85 6.37
C ASP A 425 7.74 16.12 5.67
N ASP A 426 7.46 15.35 4.61
CA ASP A 426 6.24 15.44 3.80
C ASP A 426 6.07 16.78 3.04
N SER A 427 7.17 17.50 2.82
CA SER A 427 7.14 18.74 2.05
C SER A 427 7.01 18.49 0.55
N HIS A 428 6.07 19.16 -0.12
CA HIS A 428 5.83 19.12 -1.58
C HIS A 428 7.02 19.53 -2.47
N ILE A 429 8.13 20.00 -1.89
CA ILE A 429 9.36 20.32 -2.61
C ILE A 429 10.44 19.23 -2.49
N GLN A 430 10.21 18.20 -1.69
CA GLN A 430 11.17 17.13 -1.43
C GLN A 430 11.03 16.00 -2.43
N GLY A 431 12.16 15.36 -2.73
CA GLY A 431 12.22 14.24 -3.65
C GLY A 431 13.53 14.14 -4.42
N VAL A 432 13.51 13.32 -5.46
CA VAL A 432 14.66 13.04 -6.33
C VAL A 432 14.48 13.80 -7.64
N LEU A 433 15.52 14.52 -8.05
CA LEU A 433 15.57 15.31 -9.28
C LEU A 433 16.59 14.71 -10.25
N LEU A 434 16.22 14.60 -11.52
CA LEU A 434 17.10 14.28 -12.65
C LEU A 434 17.06 15.40 -13.69
N THR A 435 18.21 15.71 -14.30
CA THR A 435 18.32 16.65 -15.43
C THR A 435 18.76 15.96 -16.72
N ASP A 436 18.42 16.55 -17.87
CA ASP A 436 19.14 16.30 -19.13
C ASP A 436 20.65 16.54 -18.96
N ASN A 437 21.46 15.90 -19.82
CA ASN A 437 22.91 15.90 -19.66
C ASN A 437 23.62 16.13 -21.00
N PRO A 438 24.66 17.00 -21.10
CA PRO A 438 25.40 17.19 -22.35
C PRO A 438 26.17 15.95 -22.83
N GLY A 439 26.48 15.01 -21.93
CA GLY A 439 27.26 13.80 -22.17
C GLY A 439 26.47 12.63 -22.75
N GLY A 440 25.14 12.71 -22.87
CA GLY A 440 24.34 11.65 -23.46
C GLY A 440 22.85 11.73 -23.10
N HIS A 441 22.09 10.74 -23.55
CA HIS A 441 20.71 10.54 -23.12
C HIS A 441 20.65 10.20 -21.63
N VAL A 442 19.53 10.54 -20.98
CA VAL A 442 19.25 10.17 -19.59
C VAL A 442 17.88 9.49 -19.51
N ILE A 443 17.75 8.50 -18.63
CA ILE A 443 16.50 7.78 -18.35
C ILE A 443 16.06 8.08 -16.92
N ALA A 444 14.78 8.41 -16.78
CA ALA A 444 14.04 8.45 -15.53
C ALA A 444 13.06 7.28 -15.54
N ASP A 445 13.33 6.27 -14.72
CA ASP A 445 12.52 5.05 -14.64
C ASP A 445 11.85 5.00 -13.25
N ALA A 446 12.54 4.46 -12.25
CA ALA A 446 12.00 4.40 -10.90
C ALA A 446 13.02 4.81 -9.83
N ILE A 447 12.51 5.22 -8.68
CA ILE A 447 13.25 5.30 -7.44
C ILE A 447 12.73 4.27 -6.44
N LYS A 448 13.61 3.87 -5.52
CA LYS A 448 13.24 3.08 -4.35
C LYS A 448 13.63 3.83 -3.09
N VAL A 449 12.72 3.87 -2.14
CA VAL A 449 12.97 4.41 -0.80
C VAL A 449 12.74 3.33 0.26
N VAL A 450 13.67 3.21 1.20
CA VAL A 450 13.64 2.22 2.28
C VAL A 450 13.67 2.96 3.60
N TYR A 451 12.67 2.72 4.45
CA TYR A 451 12.56 3.40 5.75
C TYR A 451 13.64 2.92 6.73
N VAL A 452 14.23 3.87 7.46
CA VAL A 452 15.33 3.64 8.41
C VAL A 452 14.89 3.96 9.85
N GLU A 453 14.45 5.18 10.12
CA GLU A 453 14.05 5.67 11.46
C GLU A 453 13.19 6.94 11.41
#